data_AF-A0A5N6EFG8-F1
#
_entry.id   AF-A0A5N6EFG8-F1
#
_cell.length_a   1.000
_cell.length_b   1.000
_cell.length_c   1.000
_cell.angle_alpha   90.00
_cell.angle_beta   90.00
_cell.angle_gamma   90.00
#
_symmetry.space_group_name_H-M   'P 1'
#
loop_
_entity.id
_entity.type
_entity.pdbx_description
1 polymer ?
#
loop_
_entity_poly.entity_id
_entity_poly.type
_entity_poly.pdbx_seq_one_letter_code
_entity_poly.pdbx_strand_id
1 'polypeptide(L)'
;MDPNRHVFPKCSLEPLFRALSLTQPNMKLNDIDLVTDRRNLRLLLGFVSAKKSTFRIDVEVVHNTVLFSCWTPKAVNYVKGFHGYGHEFEKASTRQPKAVRDSLTHNRIIRYMFGDVKIIMRYEVDGCTGSDKDIRMAMPVSDVQRTPTGYTVLKCGQLVSPSRIIEIKTGAVGKNLVISKNTEQLWFSQTPFLCAGHYDEVGNFTNITKKNHLKLGTLQKWENNHQEQLKKLATLLRVIVESAKAASWKKFALVSSENTLKVFGLTNQNDKGLPVDLHSMWE
;
A
#
# COMPACT_ATOMS: atom_id res chain seq x y z
N MET A 1 -3.37 4.20 9.26
CA MET A 1 -2.03 4.74 9.60
C MET A 1 -1.03 3.82 8.93
N ASP A 2 0.11 4.30 8.45
CA ASP A 2 1.17 3.39 7.99
C ASP A 2 2.10 3.14 9.19
N PRO A 3 2.09 1.94 9.81
CA PRO A 3 2.95 1.65 10.94
C PRO A 3 4.43 1.70 10.56
N ASN A 4 4.76 1.54 9.26
CA ASN A 4 6.15 1.51 8.82
C ASN A 4 6.87 2.83 9.04
N ARG A 5 6.18 3.98 9.06
CA ARG A 5 6.85 5.24 9.39
C ARG A 5 7.32 5.30 10.84
N HIS A 6 6.59 4.66 11.74
CA HIS A 6 6.97 4.57 13.15
C HIS A 6 8.07 3.53 13.38
N VAL A 7 7.94 2.36 12.74
CA VAL A 7 8.87 1.24 12.88
C VAL A 7 10.19 1.48 12.11
N PHE A 8 10.11 2.12 10.93
CA PHE A 8 11.25 2.41 10.03
C PHE A 8 11.39 3.93 9.84
N PRO A 9 11.83 4.67 10.87
CA PRO A 9 11.81 6.14 10.86
C PRO A 9 12.77 6.77 9.84
N LYS A 10 13.81 6.04 9.40
CA LYS A 10 14.72 6.50 8.34
C LYS A 10 14.08 6.37 6.94
N CYS A 11 13.43 5.24 6.66
CA CYS A 11 12.76 4.98 5.40
C CYS A 11 11.58 4.04 5.59
N SER A 12 10.35 4.56 5.52
CA SER A 12 9.14 3.75 5.63
C SER A 12 8.99 2.72 4.51
N LEU A 13 9.71 2.91 3.40
CA LEU A 13 9.76 1.98 2.26
C LEU A 13 10.86 0.93 2.37
N GLU A 14 11.76 0.97 3.37
CA GLU A 14 12.83 -0.02 3.50
C GLU A 14 12.31 -1.48 3.42
N PRO A 15 11.22 -1.88 4.13
CA PRO A 15 10.70 -3.24 4.03
C PRO A 15 10.30 -3.66 2.61
N LEU A 16 9.84 -2.70 1.78
CA LEU A 16 9.50 -2.93 0.38
C LEU A 16 10.76 -3.33 -0.40
N PHE A 17 11.83 -2.53 -0.29
CA PHE A 17 13.09 -2.78 -0.98
C PHE A 17 13.77 -4.07 -0.52
N ARG A 18 13.78 -4.35 0.79
CA ARG A 18 14.29 -5.61 1.36
C ARG A 18 13.52 -6.83 0.82
N ALA A 19 12.20 -6.73 0.68
CA ALA A 19 11.41 -7.80 0.10
C ALA A 19 11.72 -7.99 -1.40
N LEU A 20 11.90 -6.90 -2.16
CA LEU A 20 12.25 -6.97 -3.58
C LEU A 20 13.64 -7.57 -3.80
N SER A 21 14.65 -7.19 -3.02
CA SER A 21 16.00 -7.74 -3.17
C SER A 21 16.05 -9.25 -2.95
N LEU A 22 15.18 -9.79 -2.08
CA LEU A 22 15.08 -11.22 -1.80
C LEU A 22 14.21 -12.00 -2.79
N THR A 23 13.12 -11.39 -3.25
CA THR A 23 12.11 -12.08 -4.08
C THR A 23 12.33 -11.86 -5.57
N GLN A 24 13.01 -10.79 -5.95
CA GLN A 24 13.29 -10.38 -7.33
C GLN A 24 14.74 -9.85 -7.45
N PRO A 25 15.77 -10.67 -7.14
CA PRO A 25 17.16 -10.22 -7.02
C PRO A 25 17.75 -9.62 -8.31
N ASN A 26 17.19 -9.99 -9.47
CA ASN A 26 17.65 -9.49 -10.77
C ASN A 26 16.90 -8.23 -11.24
N MET A 27 15.90 -7.76 -10.47
CA MET A 27 15.14 -6.58 -10.86
C MET A 27 15.95 -5.31 -10.62
N LYS A 28 16.22 -4.59 -11.70
CA LYS A 28 16.85 -3.27 -11.66
C LYS A 28 15.78 -2.19 -11.55
N LEU A 29 16.03 -1.17 -10.74
CA LEU A 29 15.11 -0.06 -10.51
C LEU A 29 15.33 1.14 -11.44
N ASN A 30 16.35 1.09 -12.30
CA ASN A 30 16.70 2.17 -13.26
C ASN A 30 15.56 2.54 -14.21
N ASP A 31 14.70 1.57 -14.52
CA ASP A 31 13.54 1.71 -15.39
C ASP A 31 12.21 1.89 -14.61
N ILE A 32 12.29 2.22 -13.31
CA ILE A 32 11.12 2.49 -12.47
C ILE A 32 11.05 3.99 -12.21
N ASP A 33 9.92 4.61 -12.55
CA ASP A 33 9.70 6.03 -12.35
C ASP A 33 9.31 6.36 -10.92
N LEU A 34 8.42 5.54 -10.34
CA LEU A 34 7.80 5.81 -9.05
C LEU A 34 7.69 4.56 -8.19
N VAL A 35 8.19 4.63 -6.96
CA VAL A 35 7.90 3.66 -5.89
C VAL A 35 7.04 4.34 -4.83
N THR A 36 5.90 3.75 -4.47
CA THR A 36 4.91 4.40 -3.62
C THR A 36 4.06 3.42 -2.82
N ASP A 37 3.19 3.95 -1.97
CA ASP A 37 2.10 3.24 -1.31
C ASP A 37 0.76 3.49 -2.01
N ARG A 38 -0.13 2.50 -1.98
CA ARG A 38 -1.54 2.65 -2.39
C ARG A 38 -2.19 3.88 -1.75
N ARG A 39 -1.86 4.18 -0.49
CA ARG A 39 -2.40 5.33 0.23
C ARG A 39 -2.06 6.66 -0.47
N ASN A 40 -0.84 6.84 -0.95
CA ASN A 40 -0.40 8.08 -1.60
C ASN A 40 -1.14 8.27 -2.93
N LEU A 41 -1.31 7.20 -3.73
CA LEU A 41 -2.10 7.27 -4.97
C LEU A 41 -3.57 7.64 -4.70
N ARG A 42 -4.16 7.12 -3.62
CA ARG A 42 -5.53 7.47 -3.22
C ARG A 42 -5.67 8.92 -2.75
N LEU A 43 -4.65 9.47 -2.08
CA LEU A 43 -4.63 10.89 -1.69
C LEU A 43 -4.59 11.80 -2.92
N LEU A 44 -3.73 11.47 -3.90
CA LEU A 44 -3.62 12.21 -5.16
C LEU A 44 -4.87 12.04 -6.03
N LEU A 45 -5.47 10.85 -6.09
CA LEU A 45 -6.76 10.65 -6.77
C LEU A 45 -7.86 11.52 -6.13
N GLY A 46 -7.92 11.55 -4.79
CA GLY A 46 -8.82 12.43 -4.06
C GLY A 46 -8.61 13.90 -4.42
N PHE A 47 -7.35 14.35 -4.47
CA PHE A 47 -7.00 15.72 -4.87
C PHE A 47 -7.51 16.08 -6.27
N VAL A 48 -7.22 15.27 -7.29
CA VAL A 48 -7.69 15.53 -8.67
C VAL A 48 -9.21 15.38 -8.83
N SER A 49 -9.85 14.71 -7.87
CA SER A 49 -11.31 14.59 -7.76
C SER A 49 -11.95 15.72 -6.94
N ALA A 50 -11.21 16.81 -6.68
CA ALA A 50 -11.65 17.97 -5.90
C ALA A 50 -12.10 17.63 -4.46
N LYS A 51 -11.58 16.55 -3.89
CA LYS A 51 -11.83 16.20 -2.49
C LYS A 51 -11.07 17.16 -1.59
N LYS A 52 -11.80 17.90 -0.76
CA LYS A 52 -11.24 18.76 0.28
C LYS A 52 -10.60 17.90 1.37
N SER A 53 -9.30 17.66 1.25
CA SER A 53 -8.51 16.99 2.29
C SER A 53 -7.09 17.51 2.29
N THR A 54 -6.60 17.85 3.47
CA THR A 54 -5.20 18.20 3.68
C THR A 54 -4.37 16.93 3.82
N PHE A 55 -3.25 16.87 3.10
CA PHE A 55 -2.30 15.77 3.26
C PHE A 55 -0.89 16.23 2.93
N ARG A 56 0.07 15.42 3.37
CA ARG A 56 1.47 15.53 2.99
C ARG A 56 1.96 14.18 2.46
N ILE A 57 2.78 14.24 1.43
CA ILE A 57 3.56 13.11 0.91
C ILE A 57 5.02 13.56 0.91
N ASP A 58 5.89 12.81 1.57
CA ASP A 58 7.33 13.04 1.50
C ASP A 58 7.87 12.38 0.24
N VAL A 59 8.71 13.10 -0.50
CA VAL A 59 9.30 12.65 -1.75
C VAL A 59 10.81 12.63 -1.63
N GLU A 60 11.42 11.54 -2.07
CA GLU A 60 12.87 11.38 -2.21
C GLU A 60 13.21 10.90 -3.63
N VAL A 61 14.23 11.46 -4.25
CA VAL A 61 14.73 11.02 -5.56
C VAL A 61 16.00 10.21 -5.35
N VAL A 62 15.95 8.93 -5.72
CA VAL A 62 17.07 8.00 -5.67
C VAL A 62 17.43 7.60 -7.10
N HIS A 63 18.62 8.00 -7.55
CA HIS A 63 19.02 7.91 -8.96
C HIS A 63 17.96 8.53 -9.90
N ASN A 64 17.30 7.70 -10.73
CA ASN A 64 16.23 8.07 -11.65
C ASN A 64 14.82 7.68 -11.14
N THR A 65 14.69 7.30 -9.87
CA THR A 65 13.42 6.81 -9.32
C THR A 65 12.94 7.72 -8.21
N VAL A 66 11.66 8.08 -8.28
CA VAL A 66 10.99 8.92 -7.29
C VAL A 66 10.31 8.04 -6.25
N LEU A 67 10.51 8.33 -4.96
CA LEU A 67 9.99 7.57 -3.84
C LEU A 67 8.95 8.42 -3.10
N PHE A 68 7.71 7.96 -3.01
CA PHE A 68 6.68 8.60 -2.20
C PHE A 68 6.49 7.86 -0.88
N SER A 69 6.79 8.54 0.22
CA SER A 69 6.59 8.02 1.58
C SER A 69 5.35 8.63 2.23
N CYS A 70 4.54 7.77 2.84
CA CYS A 70 3.36 8.20 3.58
C CYS A 70 3.76 9.15 4.72
N TRP A 71 3.04 10.28 4.87
CA TRP A 71 3.14 11.13 6.05
C TRP A 71 1.85 11.09 6.88
N THR A 72 2.00 11.08 8.20
CA THR A 72 0.91 11.25 9.16
C THR A 72 1.35 12.21 10.27
N PRO A 73 0.50 13.14 10.72
CA PRO A 73 0.86 14.10 11.76
C PRO A 73 1.06 13.46 13.12
N LYS A 74 0.41 12.31 13.37
CA LYS A 74 0.52 11.54 14.60
C LYS A 74 1.10 10.17 14.28
N ALA A 75 2.05 9.73 15.11
CA ALA A 75 2.61 8.38 15.07
C ALA A 75 1.68 7.34 15.70
N VAL A 76 0.77 7.77 16.58
CA VAL A 76 -0.19 6.91 17.29
C VAL A 76 -1.57 7.57 17.28
N ASN A 77 -2.62 6.79 17.00
CA ASN A 77 -4.01 7.20 17.11
C ASN A 77 -4.68 6.35 18.18
N TYR A 78 -5.31 7.00 19.16
CA TYR A 78 -6.15 6.33 20.14
C TYR A 78 -7.56 6.19 19.57
N VAL A 79 -8.06 4.95 19.55
CA VAL A 79 -9.44 4.66 19.14
C VAL A 79 -10.37 5.19 20.23
N LYS A 80 -11.14 6.24 19.94
CA LYS A 80 -12.12 6.83 20.88
C LYS A 80 -13.54 6.44 20.50
N GLY A 81 -14.20 5.66 21.34
CA GLY A 81 -15.56 5.17 21.06
C GLY A 81 -15.60 4.06 20.02
N PHE A 82 -16.80 3.70 19.59
CA PHE A 82 -17.03 2.55 18.72
C PHE A 82 -16.60 2.79 17.26
N HIS A 83 -15.77 1.89 16.74
CA HIS A 83 -15.23 1.96 15.36
C HIS A 83 -15.60 0.76 14.50
N GLY A 84 -16.61 -0.02 14.91
CA GLY A 84 -16.99 -1.27 14.26
C GLY A 84 -16.23 -2.48 14.78
N TYR A 85 -16.56 -3.64 14.20
CA TYR A 85 -16.03 -4.95 14.60
C TYR A 85 -15.03 -5.52 13.58
N GLY A 86 -14.40 -4.67 12.74
CA GLY A 86 -13.56 -5.09 11.62
C GLY A 86 -12.39 -5.99 12.02
N HIS A 87 -11.57 -5.57 12.98
CA HIS A 87 -10.40 -6.34 13.41
C HIS A 87 -10.76 -7.68 14.06
N GLU A 88 -11.81 -7.72 14.87
CA GLU A 88 -12.26 -8.98 15.49
C GLU A 88 -12.88 -9.92 14.45
N PHE A 89 -13.58 -9.37 13.44
CA PHE A 89 -14.05 -10.16 12.32
C PHE A 89 -12.90 -10.73 11.49
N GLU A 90 -11.86 -9.94 11.20
CA GLU A 90 -10.65 -10.42 10.52
C GLU A 90 -10.00 -11.57 11.30
N LYS A 91 -9.82 -11.42 12.62
CA LYS A 91 -9.28 -12.48 13.47
C LYS A 91 -10.14 -13.74 13.46
N ALA A 92 -11.46 -13.60 13.57
CA ALA A 92 -12.39 -14.73 13.61
C ALA A 92 -12.55 -15.43 12.25
N SER A 93 -12.40 -14.70 11.15
CA SER A 93 -12.62 -15.21 9.78
C SER A 93 -11.35 -15.63 9.04
N THR A 94 -10.17 -15.40 9.62
CA THR A 94 -8.88 -15.78 9.02
C THR A 94 -8.12 -16.79 9.87
N ARG A 95 -7.16 -17.47 9.26
CA ARG A 95 -6.24 -18.40 9.95
C ARG A 95 -4.82 -17.95 9.69
N GLN A 96 -4.01 -17.86 10.74
CA GLN A 96 -2.61 -17.46 10.65
C GLN A 96 -1.68 -18.68 10.69
N PRO A 97 -0.82 -18.87 9.67
CA PRO A 97 0.29 -19.83 9.76
C PRO A 97 1.19 -19.52 10.97
N LYS A 98 1.76 -20.57 11.58
CA LYS A 98 2.60 -20.43 12.79
C LYS A 98 3.73 -19.41 12.63
N ALA A 99 4.35 -19.36 11.45
CA ALA A 99 5.51 -18.49 11.16
C ALA A 99 5.19 -16.98 11.16
N VAL A 100 3.92 -16.58 11.12
CA VAL A 100 3.52 -15.17 10.97
C VAL A 100 2.54 -14.69 12.05
N ARG A 101 2.37 -15.46 13.15
CA ARG A 101 1.40 -15.12 14.21
C ARG A 101 1.69 -13.78 14.88
N ASP A 102 2.95 -13.41 15.00
CA ASP A 102 3.39 -12.15 15.62
C ASP A 102 3.53 -11.01 14.60
N SER A 103 3.04 -11.20 13.37
CA SER A 103 3.09 -10.15 12.34
C SER A 103 2.04 -9.06 12.59
N LEU A 104 2.45 -7.80 12.45
CA LEU A 104 1.56 -6.65 12.63
C LEU A 104 0.74 -6.33 11.38
N THR A 105 1.34 -6.48 10.20
CA THR A 105 0.71 -6.21 8.91
C THR A 105 1.28 -7.14 7.86
N HIS A 106 0.49 -7.44 6.82
CA HIS A 106 0.96 -8.14 5.63
C HIS A 106 0.87 -7.21 4.42
N ASN A 107 1.99 -6.99 3.75
CA ASN A 107 2.06 -6.09 2.61
C ASN A 107 2.43 -6.86 1.34
N ARG A 108 1.80 -6.49 0.24
CA ARG A 108 2.10 -6.94 -1.12
C ARG A 108 2.70 -5.80 -1.92
N ILE A 109 3.49 -6.17 -2.92
CA ILE A 109 4.11 -5.26 -3.87
C ILE A 109 3.61 -5.63 -5.25
N ILE A 110 3.14 -4.66 -6.01
CA ILE A 110 2.69 -4.82 -7.39
C ILE A 110 3.43 -3.83 -8.27
N ARG A 111 3.77 -4.26 -9.49
CA ARG A 111 4.36 -3.41 -10.53
C ARG A 111 3.37 -3.30 -11.69
N TYR A 112 3.10 -2.09 -12.15
CA TYR A 112 2.30 -1.84 -13.35
C TYR A 112 2.63 -0.47 -13.94
N MET A 113 2.15 -0.24 -15.15
CA MET A 113 2.19 1.07 -15.81
C MET A 113 0.87 1.80 -15.55
N PHE A 114 0.93 3.05 -15.12
CA PHE A 114 -0.24 3.90 -14.91
C PHE A 114 -0.12 5.13 -15.81
N GLY A 115 -0.95 5.19 -16.86
CA GLY A 115 -0.69 6.11 -17.96
C GLY A 115 0.66 5.75 -18.59
N ASP A 116 1.63 6.65 -18.50
CA ASP A 116 3.00 6.50 -18.97
C ASP A 116 4.04 6.37 -17.82
N VAL A 117 3.58 6.33 -16.57
CA VAL A 117 4.45 6.22 -15.39
C VAL A 117 4.62 4.77 -14.96
N LYS A 118 5.86 4.26 -14.89
CA LYS A 118 6.17 2.91 -14.39
C LYS A 118 6.18 2.90 -12.87
N ILE A 119 5.21 2.24 -12.26
CA ILE A 119 4.98 2.25 -10.81
C ILE A 119 5.30 0.90 -10.17
N ILE A 120 6.01 0.94 -9.04
CA ILE A 120 5.98 -0.11 -8.01
C ILE A 120 5.17 0.42 -6.83
N MET A 121 4.11 -0.30 -6.45
CA MET A 121 3.21 0.10 -5.39
C MET A 121 3.15 -0.97 -4.29
N ARG A 122 3.34 -0.56 -3.04
CA ARG A 122 3.04 -1.38 -1.85
C ARG A 122 1.61 -1.16 -1.36
N TYR A 123 0.97 -2.24 -0.91
CA TYR A 123 -0.34 -2.19 -0.29
C TYR A 123 -0.50 -3.28 0.78
N GLU A 124 -1.19 -2.92 1.85
CA GLU A 124 -1.62 -3.87 2.89
C GLU A 124 -2.74 -4.78 2.37
N VAL A 125 -2.72 -6.02 2.82
CA VAL A 125 -3.67 -7.09 2.46
C VAL A 125 -4.22 -7.76 3.71
N ASP A 126 -5.53 -7.98 3.73
CA ASP A 126 -6.24 -8.56 4.87
C ASP A 126 -6.14 -10.09 4.92
N GLY A 127 -5.90 -10.74 3.77
CA GLY A 127 -5.60 -12.17 3.72
C GLY A 127 -5.55 -12.76 2.30
N CYS A 128 -5.65 -14.08 2.23
CA CYS A 128 -5.82 -14.79 0.97
C CYS A 128 -6.75 -15.99 1.13
N THR A 129 -7.38 -16.40 0.04
CA THR A 129 -8.06 -17.70 -0.03
C THR A 129 -7.03 -18.82 0.03
N GLY A 130 -7.34 -19.94 0.66
CA GLY A 130 -6.43 -21.08 0.78
C GLY A 130 -7.07 -22.31 1.39
N SER A 131 -6.25 -23.32 1.62
CA SER A 131 -6.61 -24.62 2.17
C SER A 131 -5.82 -24.89 3.47
N ASP A 132 -6.20 -25.93 4.20
CA ASP A 132 -5.46 -26.36 5.39
C ASP A 132 -4.01 -26.75 5.07
N LYS A 133 -3.69 -27.13 3.83
CA LYS A 133 -2.32 -27.40 3.40
C LYS A 133 -1.45 -26.14 3.46
N ASP A 134 -1.99 -24.98 3.04
CA ASP A 134 -1.29 -23.70 3.09
C ASP A 134 -0.97 -23.27 4.54
N ILE A 135 -1.81 -23.67 5.50
CA ILE A 135 -1.61 -23.38 6.94
C ILE A 135 -0.61 -24.36 7.59
N ARG A 136 -0.69 -25.64 7.20
CA ARG A 136 0.12 -26.73 7.78
C ARG A 136 1.52 -26.81 7.21
N MET A 137 1.78 -26.22 6.04
CA MET A 137 3.13 -26.14 5.50
C MET A 137 4.05 -25.48 6.53
N ALA A 138 4.98 -26.27 7.06
CA ALA A 138 6.10 -25.74 7.81
C ALA A 138 6.89 -24.84 6.86
N MET A 139 7.02 -23.57 7.22
CA MET A 139 7.79 -22.60 6.46
C MET A 139 9.10 -22.41 7.21
N PRO A 140 10.13 -23.24 6.96
CA PRO A 140 11.41 -23.06 7.61
C PRO A 140 11.94 -21.68 7.26
N VAL A 141 12.54 -21.02 8.26
CA VAL A 141 13.33 -19.83 8.01
C VAL A 141 14.56 -20.29 7.25
N SER A 142 14.66 -19.86 6.00
CA SER A 142 15.74 -20.25 5.09
C SER A 142 16.96 -19.34 5.20
N ASP A 143 16.76 -18.10 5.64
CA ASP A 143 17.82 -17.10 5.76
C ASP A 143 17.44 -16.06 6.82
N VAL A 144 18.43 -15.62 7.59
CA VAL A 144 18.32 -14.60 8.62
C VAL A 144 19.40 -13.56 8.37
N GLN A 145 18.98 -12.38 7.93
CA GLN A 145 19.89 -11.29 7.63
C GLN A 145 19.66 -10.12 8.58
N ARG A 146 20.75 -9.57 9.16
CA ARG A 146 20.70 -8.28 9.85
C ARG A 146 20.94 -7.15 8.85
N THR A 147 20.06 -6.16 8.83
CA THR A 147 20.22 -4.96 7.99
C THR A 147 21.18 -3.96 8.66
N PRO A 148 21.85 -3.08 7.90
CA PRO A 148 22.62 -1.97 8.47
C PRO A 148 21.80 -1.01 9.33
N THR A 149 20.47 -1.02 9.18
CA THR A 149 19.52 -0.25 9.99
C THR A 149 19.07 -0.97 11.28
N GLY A 150 19.59 -2.17 11.55
CA GLY A 150 19.37 -2.92 12.79
C GLY A 150 18.18 -3.88 12.79
N TYR A 151 17.48 -4.04 11.66
CA TYR A 151 16.35 -4.95 11.55
C TYR A 151 16.81 -6.37 11.21
N THR A 152 16.01 -7.36 11.61
CA THR A 152 16.20 -8.75 11.19
C THR A 152 15.22 -9.06 10.06
N VAL A 153 15.75 -9.49 8.92
CA VAL A 153 14.97 -9.98 7.79
C VAL A 153 14.96 -11.50 7.84
N LEU A 154 13.77 -12.08 7.85
CA LEU A 154 13.55 -13.52 7.85
C LEU A 154 12.99 -13.93 6.49
N LYS A 155 13.73 -14.76 5.75
CA LYS A 155 13.25 -15.33 4.49
C LYS A 155 12.48 -16.60 4.80
N CYS A 156 11.16 -16.50 4.79
CA CYS A 156 10.27 -17.63 5.03
C CYS A 156 9.04 -17.60 4.12
N GLY A 157 8.50 -18.79 3.88
CA GLY A 157 7.22 -18.99 3.20
C GLY A 157 7.24 -18.88 1.69
N GLN A 158 6.05 -18.81 1.10
CA GLN A 158 5.86 -18.80 -0.35
C GLN A 158 4.95 -17.65 -0.77
N LEU A 159 5.30 -17.03 -1.90
CA LEU A 159 4.48 -15.98 -2.49
C LEU A 159 3.16 -16.56 -3.01
N VAL A 160 2.06 -16.21 -2.36
CA VAL A 160 0.71 -16.60 -2.80
C VAL A 160 0.34 -15.89 -4.11
N SER A 161 -0.38 -16.59 -5.00
CA SER A 161 -0.85 -16.02 -6.27
C SER A 161 -1.72 -14.76 -6.03
N PRO A 162 -1.54 -13.67 -6.82
CA PRO A 162 -2.41 -12.50 -6.78
C PRO A 162 -3.90 -12.83 -6.91
N SER A 163 -4.25 -13.89 -7.66
CA SER A 163 -5.64 -14.31 -7.87
C SER A 163 -6.34 -14.81 -6.59
N ARG A 164 -5.59 -15.06 -5.51
CA ARG A 164 -6.12 -15.54 -4.22
C ARG A 164 -6.29 -14.43 -3.18
N ILE A 165 -5.77 -13.22 -3.42
CA ILE A 165 -5.76 -12.13 -2.45
C ILE A 165 -7.18 -11.63 -2.16
N ILE A 166 -7.45 -11.34 -0.89
CA ILE A 166 -8.74 -10.82 -0.44
C ILE A 166 -8.56 -9.49 0.30
N GLU A 167 -9.60 -8.67 0.23
CA GLU A 167 -9.84 -7.55 1.13
C GLU A 167 -11.09 -7.87 1.96
N ILE A 168 -11.09 -7.51 3.24
CA ILE A 168 -12.18 -7.71 4.18
C ILE A 168 -12.80 -6.34 4.51
N LYS A 169 -14.12 -6.25 4.48
CA LYS A 169 -14.87 -5.05 4.91
C LYS A 169 -16.06 -5.45 5.76
N THR A 170 -16.30 -4.68 6.81
CA THR A 170 -17.46 -4.88 7.69
C THR A 170 -18.32 -3.64 7.81
N GLY A 171 -19.58 -3.82 8.19
CA GLY A 171 -20.51 -2.73 8.45
C GLY A 171 -21.82 -3.19 9.06
N ALA A 172 -22.60 -2.26 9.58
CA ALA A 172 -23.94 -2.56 10.08
C ALA A 172 -24.84 -3.12 8.96
N VAL A 173 -25.83 -3.95 9.31
CA VAL A 173 -26.87 -4.40 8.39
C VAL A 173 -27.47 -3.22 7.60
N GLY A 174 -27.71 -3.43 6.30
CA GLY A 174 -28.19 -2.39 5.38
C GLY A 174 -27.10 -1.48 4.80
N LYS A 175 -25.89 -1.45 5.37
CA LYS A 175 -24.77 -0.67 4.82
C LYS A 175 -24.25 -1.30 3.53
N ASN A 176 -24.25 -0.54 2.44
CA ASN A 176 -23.55 -0.96 1.23
C ASN A 176 -22.03 -0.93 1.48
N LEU A 177 -21.37 -2.08 1.31
CA LEU A 177 -19.91 -2.22 1.44
C LEU A 177 -19.19 -2.20 0.09
N VAL A 178 -19.91 -2.34 -1.03
CA VAL A 178 -19.40 -2.18 -2.39
C VAL A 178 -19.62 -0.73 -2.83
N ILE A 179 -18.93 0.19 -2.15
CA ILE A 179 -18.95 1.63 -2.44
C ILE A 179 -17.71 2.04 -3.21
N SER A 180 -17.78 3.16 -3.96
CA SER A 180 -16.68 3.64 -4.81
C SER A 180 -15.33 3.69 -4.08
N LYS A 181 -15.31 4.16 -2.83
CA LYS A 181 -14.08 4.23 -1.99
C LYS A 181 -13.42 2.85 -1.76
N ASN A 182 -14.20 1.79 -1.63
CA ASN A 182 -13.68 0.43 -1.44
C ASN A 182 -13.28 -0.17 -2.79
N THR A 183 -14.07 0.07 -3.84
CA THR A 183 -13.73 -0.38 -5.19
C THR A 183 -12.44 0.24 -5.72
N GLU A 184 -12.21 1.54 -5.46
CA GLU A 184 -10.96 2.25 -5.73
C GLU A 184 -9.75 1.53 -5.10
N GLN A 185 -9.90 1.08 -3.86
CA GLN A 185 -8.86 0.38 -3.12
C GLN A 185 -8.52 -0.98 -3.75
N LEU A 186 -9.55 -1.73 -4.14
CA LEU A 186 -9.41 -3.00 -4.87
C LEU A 186 -8.77 -2.77 -6.25
N TRP A 187 -9.18 -1.72 -6.96
CA TRP A 187 -8.71 -1.40 -8.31
C TRP A 187 -7.22 -1.06 -8.31
N PHE A 188 -6.74 -0.16 -7.44
CA PHE A 188 -5.30 0.15 -7.37
C PHE A 188 -4.45 -1.08 -7.04
N SER A 189 -4.94 -1.96 -6.17
CA SER A 189 -4.22 -3.15 -5.72
C SER A 189 -4.42 -4.38 -6.62
N GLN A 190 -5.29 -4.28 -7.63
CA GLN A 190 -5.75 -5.42 -8.43
C GLN A 190 -6.22 -6.60 -7.56
N THR A 191 -6.86 -6.29 -6.42
CA THR A 191 -7.33 -7.31 -5.47
C THR A 191 -8.65 -7.89 -5.95
N PRO A 192 -8.72 -9.20 -6.24
CA PRO A 192 -9.89 -9.78 -6.91
C PRO A 192 -11.09 -9.95 -5.99
N PHE A 193 -10.88 -10.31 -4.72
CA PHE A 193 -11.97 -10.69 -3.83
C PHE A 193 -12.25 -9.63 -2.77
N LEU A 194 -13.53 -9.31 -2.59
CA LEU A 194 -14.03 -8.63 -1.40
C LEU A 194 -14.80 -9.65 -0.56
N CYS A 195 -14.37 -9.81 0.68
CA CYS A 195 -15.11 -10.49 1.72
C CYS A 195 -15.85 -9.44 2.57
N ALA A 196 -17.17 -9.49 2.58
CA ALA A 196 -18.01 -8.51 3.26
C ALA A 196 -18.79 -9.16 4.39
N GLY A 197 -18.71 -8.60 5.60
CA GLY A 197 -19.46 -9.05 6.77
C GLY A 197 -20.38 -7.97 7.32
N HIS A 198 -21.66 -8.28 7.48
CA HIS A 198 -22.64 -7.38 8.06
C HIS A 198 -23.00 -7.78 9.49
N TYR A 199 -22.98 -6.82 10.41
CA TYR A 199 -23.31 -7.03 11.83
C TYR A 199 -24.59 -6.31 12.26
N ASP A 200 -25.35 -6.91 13.18
CA ASP A 200 -26.51 -6.30 13.82
C ASP A 200 -26.12 -5.32 14.97
N GLU A 201 -27.11 -4.76 15.67
CA GLU A 201 -26.89 -3.76 16.72
C GLU A 201 -26.08 -4.28 17.92
N VAL A 202 -26.11 -5.58 18.18
CA VAL A 202 -25.36 -6.22 19.28
C VAL A 202 -24.02 -6.82 18.81
N GLY A 203 -23.70 -6.72 17.51
CA GLY A 203 -22.42 -7.14 16.94
C GLY A 203 -22.39 -8.55 16.37
N ASN A 204 -23.53 -9.23 16.23
CA ASN A 204 -23.57 -10.53 15.58
C ASN A 204 -23.47 -10.38 14.06
N PHE A 205 -22.55 -11.12 13.43
CA PHE A 205 -22.42 -11.13 11.99
C PHE A 205 -23.43 -12.08 11.35
N THR A 206 -24.42 -11.53 10.63
CA THR A 206 -25.56 -12.29 10.10
C THR A 206 -25.46 -12.55 8.59
N ASN A 207 -24.65 -11.79 7.87
CA ASN A 207 -24.45 -11.95 6.43
C ASN A 207 -22.97 -11.82 6.07
N ILE A 208 -22.37 -12.91 5.59
CA ILE A 208 -20.98 -12.95 5.14
C ILE A 208 -20.96 -13.37 3.68
N THR A 209 -20.34 -12.56 2.83
CA THR A 209 -20.21 -12.84 1.41
C THR A 209 -18.76 -12.79 0.97
N LYS A 210 -18.39 -13.61 -0.01
CA LYS A 210 -17.12 -13.55 -0.73
C LYS A 210 -17.41 -13.41 -2.22
N LYS A 211 -17.06 -12.28 -2.81
CA LYS A 211 -17.32 -12.00 -4.23
C LYS A 211 -16.04 -11.64 -4.97
N ASN A 212 -15.86 -12.22 -6.16
CA ASN A 212 -14.74 -11.89 -7.05
C ASN A 212 -15.10 -10.66 -7.89
N HIS A 213 -14.81 -9.46 -7.40
CA HIS A 213 -15.13 -8.20 -8.06
C HIS A 213 -14.34 -7.94 -9.36
N LEU A 214 -13.18 -8.59 -9.51
CA LEU A 214 -12.45 -8.59 -10.77
C LEU A 214 -13.24 -9.35 -11.84
N LYS A 215 -13.65 -10.59 -11.56
CA LYS A 215 -14.45 -11.41 -12.49
C LYS A 215 -15.85 -10.87 -12.74
N LEU A 216 -16.46 -10.23 -11.75
CA LEU A 216 -17.77 -9.58 -11.89
C LEU A 216 -17.73 -8.28 -12.72
N GLY A 217 -16.56 -7.87 -13.23
CA GLY A 217 -16.40 -6.63 -13.98
C GLY A 217 -16.63 -5.36 -13.14
N THR A 218 -16.68 -5.47 -11.81
CA THR A 218 -16.90 -4.31 -10.93
C THR A 218 -15.74 -3.33 -11.02
N LEU A 219 -14.50 -3.85 -11.07
CA LEU A 219 -13.31 -3.02 -11.19
C LEU A 219 -13.26 -2.31 -12.55
N GLN A 220 -13.58 -3.01 -13.64
CA GLN A 220 -13.65 -2.42 -14.98
C GLN A 220 -14.73 -1.34 -15.07
N LYS A 221 -15.93 -1.62 -14.52
CA LYS A 221 -17.02 -0.63 -14.50
C LYS A 221 -16.63 0.61 -13.70
N TRP A 222 -15.93 0.43 -12.57
CA TRP A 222 -15.42 1.55 -11.80
C TRP A 222 -14.43 2.36 -12.60
N GLU A 223 -13.47 1.71 -13.26
CA GLU A 223 -12.48 2.38 -14.11
C GLU A 223 -13.13 3.20 -15.23
N ASN A 224 -14.10 2.62 -15.95
CA ASN A 224 -14.83 3.30 -17.02
C ASN A 224 -15.54 4.55 -16.50
N ASN A 225 -16.08 4.50 -15.28
CA ASN A 225 -16.79 5.60 -14.65
C ASN A 225 -15.86 6.68 -14.03
N HIS A 226 -14.55 6.44 -13.95
CA HIS A 226 -13.59 7.38 -13.34
C HIS A 226 -12.47 7.80 -14.30
N GLN A 227 -12.67 7.64 -15.61
CA GLN A 227 -11.65 7.93 -16.63
C GLN A 227 -11.11 9.35 -16.57
N GLU A 228 -11.97 10.34 -16.30
CA GLU A 228 -11.52 11.74 -16.19
C GLU A 228 -10.53 11.90 -15.01
N GLN A 229 -10.87 11.38 -13.84
CA GLN A 229 -10.05 11.47 -12.64
C GLN A 229 -8.75 10.66 -12.80
N LEU A 230 -8.82 9.48 -13.42
CA LEU A 230 -7.65 8.63 -13.69
C LEU A 230 -6.68 9.30 -14.68
N LYS A 231 -7.18 9.95 -15.73
CA LYS A 231 -6.35 10.74 -16.67
C LYS A 231 -5.70 11.94 -15.97
N LYS A 232 -6.44 12.68 -15.14
CA LYS A 232 -5.87 13.77 -14.34
C LYS A 232 -4.79 13.26 -13.39
N LEU A 233 -5.01 12.11 -12.74
CA LEU A 233 -4.02 11.48 -11.88
C LEU A 233 -2.76 11.09 -12.66
N ALA A 234 -2.91 10.51 -13.86
CA ALA A 234 -1.77 10.13 -14.70
C ALA A 234 -0.92 11.35 -15.06
N THR A 235 -1.57 12.42 -15.55
CA THR A 235 -0.89 13.69 -15.85
C THR A 235 -0.21 14.27 -14.61
N LEU A 236 -0.87 14.27 -13.46
CA LEU A 236 -0.30 14.78 -12.21
C LEU A 236 0.93 13.98 -11.78
N LEU A 237 0.86 12.65 -11.84
CA LEU A 237 1.99 11.78 -11.50
C LEU A 237 3.18 12.04 -12.42
N ARG A 238 2.96 12.15 -13.73
CA ARG A 238 4.02 12.50 -14.69
C ARG A 238 4.67 13.84 -14.35
N VAL A 239 3.87 14.89 -14.16
CA VAL A 239 4.38 16.23 -13.81
C VAL A 239 5.21 16.17 -12.54
N ILE A 240 4.74 15.48 -11.48
CA ILE A 240 5.49 15.35 -10.23
C ILE A 240 6.80 14.60 -10.47
N VAL A 241 6.77 13.48 -11.19
CA VAL A 241 7.96 12.65 -11.43
C VAL A 241 9.00 13.40 -12.25
N GLU A 242 8.61 14.03 -13.35
CA GLU A 242 9.51 14.82 -14.21
C GLU A 242 10.09 16.01 -13.44
N SER A 243 9.25 16.74 -12.69
CA SER A 243 9.70 17.87 -11.87
C SER A 243 10.67 17.42 -10.77
N ALA A 244 10.41 16.26 -10.14
CA ALA A 244 11.28 15.70 -9.12
C ALA A 244 12.66 15.36 -9.68
N LYS A 245 12.70 14.72 -10.86
CA LYS A 245 13.95 14.33 -11.53
C LYS A 245 14.76 15.54 -12.01
N ALA A 246 14.09 16.61 -12.44
CA ALA A 246 14.74 17.84 -12.90
C ALA A 246 15.15 18.79 -11.75
N ALA A 247 14.60 18.61 -10.55
CA ALA A 247 14.90 19.48 -9.41
C ALA A 247 16.34 19.31 -8.91
N SER A 248 16.91 20.41 -8.40
CA SER A 248 18.18 20.37 -7.67
C SER A 248 18.05 19.72 -6.29
N TRP A 249 16.84 19.66 -5.74
CA TRP A 249 16.54 18.99 -4.48
C TRP A 249 16.38 17.48 -4.67
N LYS A 250 16.93 16.71 -3.73
CA LYS A 250 16.71 15.27 -3.62
C LYS A 250 15.54 14.92 -2.73
N LYS A 251 15.12 15.83 -1.84
CA LYS A 251 14.02 15.62 -0.89
C LYS A 251 13.08 16.81 -0.81
N PHE A 252 11.78 16.56 -0.93
CA PHE A 252 10.75 17.60 -0.79
C PHE A 252 9.45 17.02 -0.26
N ALA A 253 8.53 17.87 0.16
CA ALA A 253 7.18 17.49 0.56
C ALA A 253 6.17 18.05 -0.44
N LEU A 254 5.25 17.19 -0.88
CA LEU A 254 4.02 17.58 -1.53
C LEU A 254 2.96 17.81 -0.47
N VAL A 255 2.40 19.00 -0.42
CA VAL A 255 1.39 19.38 0.57
C VAL A 255 0.12 19.85 -0.14
N SER A 256 -0.97 19.12 0.08
CA SER A 256 -2.30 19.54 -0.35
C SER A 256 -2.94 20.40 0.73
N SER A 257 -3.30 21.63 0.38
CA SER A 257 -4.01 22.59 1.23
C SER A 257 -4.82 23.54 0.34
N GLU A 258 -6.04 23.92 0.75
CA GLU A 258 -6.83 24.94 0.03
C GLU A 258 -7.03 24.61 -1.46
N ASN A 259 -7.21 23.33 -1.79
CA ASN A 259 -7.34 22.81 -3.16
C ASN A 259 -6.12 23.04 -4.06
N THR A 260 -4.96 23.33 -3.48
CA THR A 260 -3.68 23.44 -4.20
C THR A 260 -2.72 22.37 -3.72
N LEU A 261 -1.89 21.87 -4.63
CA LEU A 261 -0.78 20.97 -4.29
C LEU A 261 0.52 21.78 -4.39
N LYS A 262 1.12 22.07 -3.24
CA LYS A 262 2.33 22.89 -3.09
C LYS A 262 3.56 22.00 -2.87
N VAL A 263 4.72 22.45 -3.35
CA VAL A 263 6.02 21.78 -3.17
C VAL A 263 6.84 22.55 -2.15
N PHE A 264 7.37 21.85 -1.14
CA PHE A 264 8.24 22.43 -0.11
C PHE A 264 9.55 21.65 -0.03
N GLY A 265 10.69 22.31 -0.23
CA GLY A 265 12.00 21.70 0.00
C GLY A 265 12.17 21.27 1.47
N LEU A 266 12.76 20.09 1.71
CA LEU A 266 13.11 19.65 3.07
C LEU A 266 14.51 20.14 3.44
N THR A 267 14.73 20.52 4.70
CA THR A 267 16.01 21.13 5.14
C THR A 267 17.20 20.17 5.03
N ASN A 268 16.99 18.87 5.25
CA ASN A 268 18.05 17.87 5.21
C ASN A 268 18.11 17.14 3.86
N GLN A 269 18.76 17.77 2.88
CA GLN A 269 18.91 17.24 1.51
C GLN A 269 19.95 16.10 1.42
N ASN A 270 20.88 16.01 2.37
CA ASN A 270 22.02 15.08 2.32
C ASN A 270 21.77 13.76 3.07
N ASP A 271 20.82 13.74 4.00
CA ASP A 271 20.39 12.50 4.64
C ASP A 271 19.77 11.58 3.57
N LYS A 272 20.34 10.39 3.36
CA LYS A 272 19.77 9.39 2.46
C LYS A 272 18.74 8.58 3.24
N GLY A 273 17.47 8.70 2.86
CA GLY A 273 16.41 7.93 3.50
C GLY A 273 16.63 6.44 3.27
N LEU A 274 16.78 6.06 2.00
CA LEU A 274 17.07 4.68 1.62
C LEU A 274 18.47 4.24 2.11
N PRO A 275 18.59 3.12 2.86
CA PRO A 275 19.86 2.56 3.28
C PRO A 275 20.84 2.33 2.12
N VAL A 276 22.12 2.65 2.33
CA VAL A 276 23.15 2.65 1.28
C VAL A 276 23.28 1.31 0.58
N ASP A 277 23.16 0.21 1.31
CA ASP A 277 23.26 -1.14 0.77
C ASP A 277 22.11 -1.51 -0.18
N LEU A 278 21.00 -0.77 -0.16
CA LEU A 278 19.89 -0.94 -1.11
C LEU A 278 20.05 -0.11 -2.40
N HIS A 279 21.06 0.76 -2.49
CA HIS A 279 21.33 1.51 -3.73
C HIS A 279 21.84 0.60 -4.84
N SER A 280 22.40 -0.57 -4.50
CA SER A 280 22.82 -1.60 -5.48
C SER A 280 21.66 -2.17 -6.32
N MET A 281 20.40 -1.83 -6.01
CA MET A 281 19.24 -2.16 -6.86
C MET A 281 19.16 -1.30 -8.14
N TRP A 282 19.98 -0.24 -8.24
CA TRP A 282 20.16 0.60 -9.43
C TRP A 282 21.46 0.31 -10.19
N GLU A 283 22.33 -0.55 -9.66
CA GLU A 283 23.45 -1.18 -10.38
C GLU A 283 22.95 -2.49 -10.96
#